data_AF-A0A1X7KDI5-F1
#
_entry.id   AF-A0A1X7KDI5-F1
#
_cell.length_a   1.000
_cell.length_b   1.000
_cell.length_c   1.000
_cell.angle_alpha   90.00
_cell.angle_beta   90.00
_cell.angle_gamma   90.00
#
_symmetry.space_group_name_H-M   'P 1'
#
loop_
_entity.id
_entity.type
_entity.pdbx_description
1 polymer ?
#
loop_
_entity_poly.entity_id
_entity_poly.type
_entity_poly.pdbx_seq_one_letter_code
_entity_poly.pdbx_strand_id
1 'polypeptide(L)' 'MEKEKTNDLTPERVVQILKKKGTEVDLEEAKVILKFVQQIAHIAVKQYLRGKL' A
#
# COMPACT_ATOMS: atom_id res chain seq x y z
N MET A 1 -17.93 -13.38 15.58
CA MET A 1 -16.59 -13.05 15.06
C MET A 1 -16.74 -11.75 14.31
N GLU A 2 -16.47 -10.64 15.00
CA GLU A 2 -16.36 -9.33 14.36
C GLU A 2 -15.27 -9.45 13.29
N LYS A 3 -15.65 -9.25 12.03
CA LYS A 3 -14.68 -9.14 10.95
C LYS A 3 -13.78 -7.97 11.34
N GLU A 4 -12.57 -8.28 11.76
CA GLU A 4 -11.48 -7.31 11.85
C GLU A 4 -11.57 -6.49 10.56
N LYS A 5 -11.83 -5.19 10.69
CA LYS A 5 -11.70 -4.25 9.58
C LYS A 5 -10.23 -4.31 9.21
N THR A 6 -9.86 -5.25 8.34
CA THR A 6 -8.48 -5.42 7.92
C THR A 6 -8.08 -4.05 7.38
N ASN A 7 -7.02 -3.51 7.95
CA ASN A 7 -6.49 -2.19 7.62
C ASN A 7 -5.80 -2.24 6.24
N ASP A 8 -6.29 -3.11 5.36
CA ASP A 8 -5.72 -3.44 4.08
C ASP A 8 -5.77 -2.21 3.19
N LEU A 9 -4.63 -1.88 2.62
CA LEU A 9 -4.53 -0.80 1.66
C LEU A 9 -5.22 -1.26 0.37
N THR A 10 -6.43 -0.77 0.11
CA THR A 10 -7.15 -0.98 -1.17
C THR A 10 -6.89 0.20 -2.11
N PRO A 11 -7.12 0.05 -3.44
CA PRO A 11 -7.02 1.16 -4.38
C PRO A 11 -7.86 2.37 -3.98
N GLU A 12 -9.10 2.16 -3.50
CA GLU A 12 -10.00 3.22 -3.05
C GLU A 12 -9.41 3.97 -1.85
N ARG A 13 -8.77 3.23 -0.92
CA ARG A 13 -8.06 3.80 0.23
C ARG A 13 -6.86 4.63 -0.22
N VAL A 14 -6.13 4.18 -1.24
CA VAL A 14 -4.98 4.89 -1.81
C VAL A 14 -5.42 6.22 -2.43
N VAL A 15 -6.51 6.23 -3.22
CA VAL A 15 -7.11 7.47 -3.75
C VAL A 15 -7.42 8.44 -2.61
N GLN A 16 -8.07 7.98 -1.54
CA GLN A 16 -8.43 8.83 -0.39
C GLN A 16 -7.20 9.38 0.34
N ILE A 17 -6.15 8.58 0.51
CA ILE A 17 -4.91 9.00 1.18
C ILE A 17 -4.20 10.06 0.35
N LEU A 18 -4.03 9.82 -0.95
CA LEU A 18 -3.34 10.73 -1.85
C LEU A 18 -4.10 12.05 -2.01
N LYS A 19 -5.43 11.99 -2.11
CA LYS A 19 -6.28 13.19 -2.17
C LYS A 19 -6.14 14.05 -0.92
N LYS A 20 -6.08 13.45 0.28
CA LYS A 20 -5.81 14.17 1.54
C LYS A 20 -4.44 14.85 1.58
N LYS A 21 -3.50 14.42 0.73
CA LYS A 21 -2.16 15.00 0.58
C LYS A 21 -2.05 15.96 -0.60
N GLY A 22 -3.17 16.26 -1.28
CA GLY A 22 -3.20 17.18 -2.43
C GLY A 22 -2.84 16.52 -3.76
N THR A 23 -2.85 15.19 -3.84
CA THR A 23 -2.61 14.44 -5.09
C THR A 23 -3.88 13.71 -5.49
N GLU A 24 -4.51 14.13 -6.58
CA GLU A 24 -5.63 13.40 -7.17
C GLU A 24 -5.10 12.34 -8.13
N VAL A 25 -5.62 11.12 -7.98
CA VAL A 25 -5.36 9.99 -8.86
C VAL A 25 -6.66 9.23 -9.06
N ASP A 26 -6.79 8.55 -10.19
CA ASP A 26 -7.92 7.64 -10.42
C ASP A 26 -7.68 6.24 -9.81
N LEU A 27 -8.65 5.35 -9.96
CA LEU A 27 -8.57 4.00 -9.41
C LEU A 27 -7.52 3.13 -10.11
N GLU A 28 -7.24 3.32 -11.40
CA GLU A 28 -6.25 2.54 -12.13
C GLU A 28 -4.84 2.97 -11.72
N GLU A 29 -4.60 4.28 -11.62
CA GLU A 29 -3.36 4.84 -11.08
C GLU A 29 -3.14 4.35 -9.64
N ALA A 30 -4.17 4.38 -8.80
CA ALA A 30 -4.09 3.88 -7.43
C ALA A 30 -3.75 2.38 -7.35
N LYS A 31 -4.27 1.54 -8.26
CA LYS A 31 -3.89 0.12 -8.37
C LYS A 31 -2.41 -0.04 -8.70
N VAL A 32 -1.91 0.73 -9.66
CA VAL A 32 -0.50 0.70 -10.07
C VAL A 32 0.41 1.11 -8.91
N ILE A 33 0.08 2.23 -8.24
CA ILE A 33 0.82 2.73 -7.08
C ILE A 33 0.84 1.70 -5.96
N LEU A 34 -0.32 1.13 -5.61
CA LEU A 34 -0.43 0.12 -4.57
C LEU A 34 0.48 -1.09 -4.85
N LYS A 35 0.42 -1.62 -6.07
CA LYS A 35 1.22 -2.78 -6.48
C LYS A 35 2.71 -2.48 -6.42
N PHE A 36 3.13 -1.30 -6.88
CA PHE A 36 4.53 -0.88 -6.85
C PHE A 36 5.06 -0.77 -5.42
N VAL A 37 4.31 -0.11 -4.53
CA VAL A 37 4.71 0.05 -3.12
C VAL A 37 4.79 -1.30 -2.41
N GLN A 38 3.85 -2.22 -2.67
CA GLN A 38 3.89 -3.58 -2.13
C GLN A 38 5.15 -4.34 -2.55
N GLN A 39 5.58 -4.21 -3.80
CA GLN A 39 6.83 -4.82 -4.29
C GLN A 39 8.05 -4.26 -3.57
N ILE A 40 8.14 -2.92 -3.42
CA ILE A 40 9.23 -2.28 -2.68
C ILE A 40 9.24 -2.73 -1.22
N ALA A 41 8.08 -2.72 -0.55
CA ALA A 41 7.97 -3.11 0.84
C ALA A 41 8.43 -4.56 1.05
N HIS A 42 8.01 -5.48 0.18
CA HIS A 42 8.44 -6.87 0.24
C HIS A 42 9.97 -7.01 0.12
N ILE A 43 10.57 -6.33 -0.86
CA ILE A 43 12.02 -6.35 -1.05
C ILE A 43 12.72 -5.76 0.18
N ALA A 44 12.30 -4.59 0.65
CA ALA A 44 12.91 -3.91 1.78
C ALA A 44 12.87 -4.75 3.06
N VAL A 45 11.71 -5.34 3.38
CA VAL A 45 11.55 -6.22 4.54
C VAL A 45 12.42 -7.46 4.41
N LYS A 46 12.40 -8.13 3.24
CA LYS A 46 13.24 -9.31 2.99
C LYS A 46 14.73 -9.01 3.17
N GLN A 47 15.20 -7.88 2.64
CA GLN A 47 16.60 -7.46 2.76
C GLN A 47 16.97 -7.15 4.21
N TYR A 48 16.10 -6.45 4.94
CA TYR A 48 16.30 -6.13 6.35
C TYR A 48 16.40 -7.40 7.21
N LEU A 49 15.50 -8.36 7.00
CA LEU A 49 15.47 -9.61 7.76
C LEU A 49 16.68 -10.50 7.44
N ARG A 50 17.14 -10.55 6.19
CA ARG A 50 18.35 -11.31 5.80
C ARG A 50 19.62 -10.84 6.50
N GLY A 51 19.70 -9.56 6.88
CA GLY A 51 20.85 -9.02 7.61
C GLY A 51 20.78 -9.20 9.13
N LYS A 52 19.67 -9.74 9.65
CA LYS A 52 19.40 -9.87 11.09
C LYS A 52 19.14 -11.30 11.57
N LEU A 53 18.94 -12.25 10.65
CA LEU A 53 18.75 -13.67 10.90
C LEU A 53 19.98 -14.46 10.45
#